data_AF-A0AAD6KSS1-F1
#
_entry.id   AF-A0AAD6KSS1-F1
#
_cell.length_a   1.000
_cell.length_b   1.000
_cell.length_c   1.000
_cell.angle_alpha   90.00
_cell.angle_beta   90.00
_cell.angle_gamma   90.00
#
_symmetry.space_group_name_H-M   'P 1'
#
loop_
_entity.id
_entity.type
_entity.pdbx_description
1 polymer ?
#
loop_
_entity_poly.entity_id
_entity_poly.type
_entity_poly.pdbx_seq_one_letter_code
_entity_poly.pdbx_strand_id
1 'polypeptide(L)'
;MTTNNRQQQQRFPGHEERFVEAESSQGSGAVSDEINGPLLTLYKYAHNGDWDAIKNYLSRYPNAKKARIKPYGGTVLHVAAFSGNLKVVEELVKLMSVEELEMQDNQGNTGLSSAAFVGIRKMAECFVSKNRNLVTFVNAQKRIPLVQACISNCKDMALYLYSVTPFEFLCQDNGHHGSYFLQCAIGAQMLDIVFDFLHRFPCMATKTDDVLKSNALIRLSTSPQIFPSASRLAFWEQFFCSC
;
A
#
# COMPACT_ATOMS: atom_id res chain seq x y z
N MET A 1 32.53 13.71 22.57
CA MET A 1 32.16 12.28 22.50
C MET A 1 30.67 12.19 22.23
N THR A 2 30.31 12.10 20.96
CA THR A 2 28.94 12.11 20.43
C THR A 2 28.44 10.67 20.33
N THR A 3 27.43 10.31 21.10
CA THR A 3 26.78 9.00 21.03
C THR A 3 25.67 9.02 19.99
N ASN A 4 25.87 8.18 18.98
CA ASN A 4 25.06 7.98 17.79
C ASN A 4 23.86 7.07 18.15
N ASN A 5 22.64 7.60 18.04
CA ASN A 5 21.42 6.93 18.45
C ASN A 5 20.83 6.16 17.25
N ARG A 6 21.28 4.91 17.05
CA ARG A 6 20.68 3.96 16.11
C ARG A 6 19.45 3.33 16.76
N GLN A 7 18.26 3.87 16.49
CA GLN A 7 17.02 3.13 16.72
C GLN A 7 16.88 2.07 15.62
N GLN A 8 16.79 0.83 16.05
CA GLN A 8 16.67 -0.36 15.22
C GLN A 8 15.36 -0.33 14.44
N GLN A 9 15.50 -0.09 13.13
CA GLN A 9 14.47 -0.34 12.14
C GLN A 9 14.18 -1.84 12.16
N GLN A 10 12.98 -2.25 12.57
CA GLN A 10 12.53 -3.62 12.35
C GLN A 10 12.39 -3.83 10.84
N ARG A 11 13.46 -4.36 10.25
CA ARG A 11 13.56 -4.79 8.86
C ARG A 11 12.59 -5.95 8.67
N PHE A 12 11.46 -5.69 8.00
CA PHE A 12 10.66 -6.77 7.42
C PHE A 12 11.42 -7.28 6.19
N PRO A 13 11.89 -8.54 6.17
CA PRO A 13 12.63 -9.06 5.02
C PRO A 13 11.64 -9.30 3.87
N GLY A 14 11.94 -8.79 2.68
CA GLY A 14 11.26 -9.27 1.47
C GLY A 14 11.07 -8.36 0.27
N HIS A 15 11.36 -7.05 0.33
CA HIS A 15 11.09 -6.16 -0.82
C HIS A 15 12.27 -5.32 -1.33
N GLU A 16 13.17 -4.83 -0.48
CA GLU A 16 14.38 -4.15 -0.96
C GLU A 16 15.46 -5.13 -1.45
N GLU A 17 15.61 -6.30 -0.80
CA GLU A 17 16.65 -7.27 -1.14
C GLU A 17 16.35 -8.05 -2.44
N ARG A 18 15.08 -8.13 -2.87
CA ARG A 18 14.70 -8.76 -4.14
C ARG A 18 15.03 -7.95 -5.39
N PHE A 19 15.41 -6.68 -5.24
CA PHE A 19 15.75 -5.81 -6.38
C PHE A 19 17.21 -5.94 -6.83
N VAL A 20 18.11 -6.46 -5.98
CA VAL A 20 19.55 -6.52 -6.28
C VAL A 20 19.99 -7.90 -6.79
N GLU A 21 19.27 -8.97 -6.47
CA GLU A 21 19.68 -10.35 -6.83
C GLU A 21 19.10 -10.88 -8.16
N ALA A 22 18.24 -10.12 -8.84
CA ALA A 22 17.62 -10.57 -10.09
C ALA A 22 18.55 -10.48 -11.34
N GLU A 23 19.78 -9.98 -11.19
CA GLU A 23 20.75 -9.89 -12.30
C GLU A 23 21.79 -11.03 -12.34
N SER A 24 21.74 -12.03 -11.46
CA SER A 24 22.75 -13.10 -11.43
C SER A 24 22.18 -14.52 -11.42
N SER A 25 21.59 -14.95 -12.54
CA SER A 25 21.60 -16.37 -12.90
C SER A 25 21.25 -16.55 -14.38
N GLN A 26 22.28 -16.67 -15.22
CA GLN A 26 22.14 -17.24 -16.56
C GLN A 26 21.92 -18.75 -16.46
N GLY A 27 20.88 -19.23 -17.13
CA GLY A 27 20.62 -20.65 -17.36
C GLY A 27 19.88 -20.79 -18.69
N SER A 28 20.53 -21.44 -19.65
CA SER A 28 20.14 -21.59 -21.05
C SER A 28 18.82 -22.32 -21.26
N GLY A 29 17.96 -21.74 -22.09
CA GLY A 29 16.78 -22.39 -22.67
C GLY A 29 16.15 -21.46 -23.69
N ALA A 30 16.49 -21.66 -24.96
CA ALA A 30 15.94 -20.89 -26.08
C ALA A 30 14.41 -21.06 -26.13
N VAL A 31 13.69 -19.93 -26.03
CA VAL A 31 12.47 -19.52 -26.76
C VAL A 31 11.94 -18.22 -26.12
N SER A 32 11.74 -17.18 -26.94
CA SER A 32 11.06 -15.87 -26.69
C SER A 32 11.90 -14.59 -26.47
N ASP A 33 13.02 -14.42 -27.18
CA ASP A 33 13.75 -13.13 -27.23
C ASP A 33 13.13 -12.06 -28.16
N GLU A 34 11.96 -12.30 -28.78
CA GLU A 34 11.32 -11.30 -29.66
C GLU A 34 10.35 -10.31 -28.98
N ILE A 35 10.08 -10.43 -27.67
CA ILE A 35 9.07 -9.59 -26.98
C ILE A 35 9.69 -8.49 -26.07
N ASN A 36 11.02 -8.45 -25.92
CA ASN A 36 11.67 -7.59 -24.92
C ASN A 36 12.02 -6.17 -25.39
N GLY A 37 11.84 -5.79 -26.66
CA GLY A 37 12.19 -4.43 -27.13
C GLY A 37 11.08 -3.38 -26.88
N PRO A 38 9.88 -3.56 -27.46
CA PRO A 38 8.83 -2.53 -27.44
C PRO A 38 8.22 -2.27 -26.06
N LEU A 39 7.93 -3.33 -25.29
CA LEU A 39 7.36 -3.16 -23.94
C LEU A 39 8.38 -2.67 -22.92
N LEU A 40 9.66 -3.01 -23.08
CA LEU A 40 10.75 -2.43 -22.29
C LEU A 40 10.87 -0.92 -22.55
N THR A 41 10.64 -0.51 -23.79
CA THR A 41 10.65 0.91 -24.16
C THR A 41 9.49 1.65 -23.47
N LEU A 42 8.28 1.09 -23.53
CA LEU A 42 7.13 1.64 -22.82
C LEU A 42 7.33 1.67 -21.29
N TYR A 43 7.95 0.63 -20.73
CA TYR A 43 8.36 0.60 -19.32
C TYR A 43 9.27 1.79 -18.98
N LYS A 44 10.33 2.03 -19.77
CA LYS A 44 11.28 3.12 -19.53
C LYS A 44 10.59 4.48 -19.57
N TYR A 45 9.70 4.71 -20.54
CA TYR A 45 8.95 5.97 -20.62
C TYR A 45 8.07 6.18 -19.38
N ALA A 46 7.33 5.15 -18.97
CA ALA A 46 6.49 5.22 -17.77
C ALA A 46 7.28 5.37 -16.47
N HIS A 47 8.43 4.70 -16.38
CA HIS A 47 9.32 4.77 -15.23
C HIS A 47 9.95 6.17 -15.09
N ASN A 48 10.35 6.78 -16.21
CA ASN A 48 10.97 8.10 -16.25
C ASN A 48 9.97 9.27 -16.29
N GLY A 49 8.67 8.98 -16.41
CA GLY A 49 7.63 10.02 -16.44
C GLY A 49 7.47 10.74 -17.79
N ASP A 50 7.97 10.15 -18.88
CA ASP A 50 7.93 10.74 -20.22
C ASP A 50 6.55 10.56 -20.87
N TRP A 51 5.63 11.47 -20.53
CA TRP A 51 4.27 11.46 -21.05
C TRP A 51 4.19 11.55 -22.58
N ASP A 52 5.03 12.38 -23.20
CA ASP A 52 4.95 12.61 -24.64
C ASP A 52 5.36 11.36 -25.42
N ALA A 53 6.40 10.65 -24.94
CA ALA A 53 6.80 9.36 -25.50
C ALA A 53 5.73 8.28 -25.27
N ILE A 54 5.12 8.22 -24.09
CA ILE A 54 3.99 7.29 -23.80
C ILE A 54 2.82 7.60 -24.74
N LYS A 55 2.43 8.86 -24.87
CA LYS A 55 1.32 9.29 -25.72
C LYS A 55 1.55 8.92 -27.18
N ASN A 56 2.75 9.16 -27.71
CA ASN A 56 3.13 8.77 -29.07
C ASN A 56 3.11 7.25 -29.25
N TYR A 57 3.59 6.51 -28.25
CA TYR A 57 3.58 5.05 -28.28
C TYR A 57 2.14 4.51 -28.28
N LEU A 58 1.28 5.02 -27.40
CA LEU A 58 -0.12 4.59 -27.30
C LEU A 58 -0.96 5.01 -28.52
N SER A 59 -0.63 6.11 -29.20
CA SER A 59 -1.32 6.47 -30.45
C SER A 59 -1.02 5.49 -31.59
N ARG A 60 0.19 4.91 -31.61
CA ARG A 60 0.59 3.88 -32.59
C ARG A 60 0.09 2.50 -32.20
N TYR A 61 0.08 2.20 -30.89
CA TYR A 61 -0.30 0.91 -30.35
C TYR A 61 -1.36 1.06 -29.24
N PRO A 62 -2.64 1.30 -29.57
CA PRO A 62 -3.68 1.57 -28.58
C PRO A 62 -3.86 0.46 -27.53
N ASN A 63 -3.62 -0.80 -27.91
CA ASN A 63 -3.72 -1.96 -27.01
C ASN A 63 -2.57 -2.04 -25.99
N ALA A 64 -1.48 -1.27 -26.18
CA ALA A 64 -0.33 -1.31 -25.29
C ALA A 64 -0.64 -0.80 -23.88
N LYS A 65 -1.71 -0.02 -23.70
CA LYS A 65 -2.19 0.40 -22.37
C LYS A 65 -2.63 -0.78 -21.49
N LYS A 66 -3.01 -1.92 -22.09
CA LYS A 66 -3.37 -3.19 -21.42
C LYS A 66 -2.23 -4.20 -21.39
N ALA A 67 -1.11 -3.90 -22.05
CA ALA A 67 -0.02 -4.86 -22.18
C ALA A 67 0.61 -5.17 -20.82
N ARG A 68 0.99 -6.44 -20.64
CA ARG A 68 1.59 -6.97 -19.41
C ARG A 68 3.10 -6.76 -19.46
N ILE A 69 3.59 -5.79 -18.70
CA ILE A 69 5.00 -5.42 -18.65
C ILE A 69 5.72 -6.28 -17.60
N LYS A 70 6.77 -6.98 -18.02
CA LYS A 70 7.63 -7.79 -17.13
C LYS A 70 8.44 -6.89 -16.17
N PRO A 71 8.87 -7.40 -14.99
CA PRO A 71 8.65 -8.77 -14.51
C PRO A 71 7.31 -8.95 -13.77
N TYR A 72 6.67 -7.86 -13.35
CA TYR A 72 5.51 -7.93 -12.46
C TYR A 72 4.16 -8.08 -13.17
N GLY A 73 4.11 -8.04 -14.51
CA GLY A 73 2.87 -8.21 -15.27
C GLY A 73 1.88 -7.04 -15.12
N GLY A 74 2.34 -5.91 -14.60
CA GLY A 74 1.56 -4.68 -14.52
C GLY A 74 1.42 -4.00 -15.87
N THR A 75 0.46 -3.08 -15.97
CA THR A 75 0.32 -2.20 -17.14
C THR A 75 1.26 -0.99 -17.03
N VAL A 76 1.32 -0.18 -18.10
CA VAL A 76 2.02 1.12 -18.09
C VAL A 76 1.60 2.02 -16.91
N LEU A 77 0.35 1.92 -16.46
CA LEU A 77 -0.18 2.66 -15.32
C LEU A 77 0.41 2.18 -13.98
N HIS A 78 0.65 0.88 -13.82
CA HIS A 78 1.29 0.35 -12.61
C HIS A 78 2.72 0.87 -12.48
N VAL A 79 3.46 0.85 -13.58
CA VAL A 79 4.84 1.36 -13.62
C VAL A 79 4.86 2.85 -13.27
N ALA A 80 3.99 3.66 -13.90
CA ALA A 80 3.91 5.09 -13.62
C ALA A 80 3.52 5.38 -12.15
N ALA A 81 2.55 4.63 -11.60
CA ALA A 81 2.12 4.79 -10.22
C ALA A 81 3.21 4.38 -9.22
N PHE A 82 3.90 3.26 -9.46
CA PHE A 82 5.00 2.81 -8.61
C PHE A 82 6.22 3.76 -8.68
N SER A 83 6.47 4.35 -9.84
CA SER A 83 7.50 5.40 -10.00
C SER A 83 7.10 6.76 -9.44
N GLY A 84 5.87 6.95 -8.97
CA GLY A 84 5.40 8.22 -8.42
C GLY A 84 5.17 9.32 -9.47
N ASN A 85 5.03 8.95 -10.75
CA ASN A 85 4.89 9.89 -11.85
C ASN A 85 3.45 10.43 -11.97
N LEU A 86 3.09 11.34 -11.06
CA LEU A 86 1.73 11.90 -10.94
C LEU A 86 1.15 12.40 -12.27
N LYS A 87 1.90 13.17 -13.05
CA LYS A 87 1.44 13.70 -14.35
C LYS A 87 1.08 12.57 -15.33
N VAL A 88 1.90 11.53 -15.41
CA VAL A 88 1.62 10.38 -16.28
C VAL A 88 0.40 9.61 -15.78
N VAL A 89 0.27 9.42 -14.46
CA VAL A 89 -0.90 8.78 -13.87
C VAL A 89 -2.18 9.54 -14.19
N GLU A 90 -2.20 10.87 -13.99
CA GLU A 90 -3.36 11.71 -14.29
C GLU A 90 -3.81 11.58 -15.75
N GLU A 91 -2.87 11.60 -16.68
CA GLU A 91 -3.18 11.50 -18.11
C GLU A 91 -3.63 10.08 -18.51
N LEU A 92 -3.00 9.03 -17.98
CA LEU A 92 -3.42 7.65 -18.23
C LEU A 92 -4.80 7.36 -17.64
N VAL A 93 -5.11 7.84 -16.43
CA VAL A 93 -6.41 7.65 -15.79
C VAL A 93 -7.54 8.35 -16.56
N LYS A 94 -7.27 9.50 -17.18
CA LYS A 94 -8.23 10.17 -18.08
C LYS A 94 -8.51 9.35 -19.33
N LEU A 95 -7.47 8.72 -19.92
CA LEU A 95 -7.56 7.95 -21.15
C LEU A 95 -8.12 6.54 -20.99
N MET A 96 -7.96 5.93 -19.81
CA MET A 96 -8.33 4.54 -19.56
C MET A 96 -9.81 4.37 -19.18
N SER A 97 -10.37 3.21 -19.54
CA SER A 97 -11.69 2.79 -19.08
C SER A 97 -11.65 2.32 -17.63
N VAL A 98 -12.81 2.17 -17.00
CA VAL A 98 -12.92 1.68 -15.61
C VAL A 98 -12.28 0.30 -15.47
N GLU A 99 -12.54 -0.60 -16.42
CA GLU A 99 -12.04 -1.97 -16.44
C GLU A 99 -10.50 -2.02 -16.64
N GLU A 100 -9.95 -1.05 -17.37
CA GLU A 100 -8.51 -0.91 -17.56
C GLU A 100 -7.80 -0.46 -16.27
N LEU A 101 -8.46 0.34 -15.44
CA LEU A 101 -7.95 0.75 -14.12
C LEU A 101 -8.01 -0.38 -13.08
N GLU A 102 -8.96 -1.30 -13.24
CA GLU A 102 -9.16 -2.47 -12.37
C GLU A 102 -8.20 -3.62 -12.67
N MET A 103 -7.45 -3.55 -13.77
CA MET A 103 -6.44 -4.57 -14.09
C MET A 103 -5.42 -4.71 -12.94
N GLN A 104 -5.20 -5.94 -12.50
CA GLN A 104 -4.23 -6.27 -11.47
C GLN A 104 -2.94 -6.84 -12.07
N ASP A 105 -1.79 -6.52 -11.48
CA ASP A 105 -0.50 -7.13 -11.80
C ASP A 105 -0.41 -8.60 -11.31
N ASN A 106 0.75 -9.26 -11.49
CA ASN A 106 0.98 -10.64 -11.07
C ASN A 106 0.90 -10.84 -9.54
N GLN A 107 0.91 -9.78 -8.76
CA GLN A 107 0.76 -9.78 -7.30
C GLN A 107 -0.65 -9.38 -6.87
N GLY A 108 -1.59 -9.18 -7.81
CA GLY A 108 -2.94 -8.73 -7.50
C GLY A 108 -3.03 -7.23 -7.18
N ASN A 109 -1.97 -6.45 -7.39
CA ASN A 109 -2.02 -5.01 -7.13
C ASN A 109 -2.67 -4.29 -8.31
N THR A 110 -3.55 -3.34 -8.03
CA THR A 110 -3.99 -2.34 -9.02
C THR A 110 -3.01 -1.17 -9.06
N GLY A 111 -3.18 -0.25 -10.02
CA GLY A 111 -2.44 1.02 -10.02
C GLY A 111 -2.64 1.83 -8.74
N LEU A 112 -3.84 1.78 -8.13
CA LEU A 112 -4.11 2.43 -6.85
C LEU A 112 -3.33 1.77 -5.70
N SER A 113 -3.21 0.44 -5.68
CA SER A 113 -2.39 -0.25 -4.67
C SER A 113 -0.92 0.16 -4.75
N SER A 114 -0.37 0.30 -5.97
CA SER A 114 0.99 0.84 -6.17
C SER A 114 1.10 2.28 -5.69
N ALA A 115 0.14 3.16 -6.02
CA ALA A 115 0.14 4.54 -5.55
C ALA A 115 0.05 4.64 -4.01
N ALA A 116 -0.77 3.79 -3.38
CA ALA A 116 -0.90 3.70 -1.94
C ALA A 116 0.40 3.28 -1.25
N PHE A 117 1.15 2.34 -1.87
CA PHE A 117 2.46 1.94 -1.40
C PHE A 117 3.49 3.07 -1.45
N VAL A 118 3.48 3.86 -2.53
CA VAL A 118 4.41 4.99 -2.72
C VAL A 118 4.02 6.18 -1.83
N GLY A 119 2.73 6.36 -1.55
CA GLY A 119 2.24 7.36 -0.60
C GLY A 119 1.89 8.73 -1.19
N ILE A 120 1.82 8.88 -2.52
CA ILE A 120 1.43 10.16 -3.15
C ILE A 120 -0.10 10.26 -3.22
N ARG A 121 -0.70 10.92 -2.23
CA ARG A 121 -2.16 11.05 -2.08
C ARG A 121 -2.88 11.54 -3.34
N LYS A 122 -2.32 12.53 -4.04
CA LYS A 122 -2.92 13.07 -5.28
C LYS A 122 -3.13 12.02 -6.37
N MET A 123 -2.24 11.01 -6.46
CA MET A 123 -2.46 9.89 -7.39
C MET A 123 -3.69 9.09 -6.98
N ALA A 124 -3.85 8.78 -5.69
CA ALA A 124 -5.02 8.07 -5.20
C ALA A 124 -6.32 8.86 -5.40
N GLU A 125 -6.29 10.18 -5.21
CA GLU A 125 -7.41 11.08 -5.54
C GLU A 125 -7.79 10.96 -7.02
N CYS A 126 -6.80 10.96 -7.91
CA CYS A 126 -7.03 10.77 -9.34
C CYS A 126 -7.70 9.42 -9.65
N PHE A 127 -7.17 8.31 -9.13
CA PHE A 127 -7.77 6.98 -9.30
C PHE A 127 -9.21 6.91 -8.80
N VAL A 128 -9.44 7.33 -7.55
CA VAL A 128 -10.74 7.23 -6.88
C VAL A 128 -11.79 8.14 -7.52
N SER A 129 -11.38 9.30 -8.06
CA SER A 129 -12.28 10.20 -8.79
C SER A 129 -12.89 9.54 -10.04
N LYS A 130 -12.15 8.63 -10.67
CA LYS A 130 -12.57 7.90 -11.88
C LYS A 130 -13.28 6.59 -11.55
N ASN A 131 -12.77 5.84 -10.57
CA ASN A 131 -13.37 4.60 -10.10
C ASN A 131 -13.21 4.45 -8.58
N ARG A 132 -14.29 4.70 -7.84
CA ARG A 132 -14.30 4.57 -6.37
C ARG A 132 -14.10 3.14 -5.89
N ASN A 133 -14.48 2.13 -6.69
CA ASN A 133 -14.40 0.72 -6.28
C ASN A 133 -12.95 0.23 -6.15
N LEU A 134 -11.96 0.94 -6.71
CA LEU A 134 -10.55 0.56 -6.61
C LEU A 134 -10.06 0.43 -5.16
N VAL A 135 -10.70 1.13 -4.21
CA VAL A 135 -10.32 1.09 -2.78
C VAL A 135 -10.63 -0.26 -2.11
N THR A 136 -11.47 -1.10 -2.72
CA THR A 136 -11.85 -2.41 -2.20
C THR A 136 -11.14 -3.57 -2.88
N PHE A 137 -10.28 -3.31 -3.88
CA PHE A 137 -9.53 -4.37 -4.56
C PHE A 137 -8.49 -4.99 -3.62
N VAL A 138 -8.54 -6.31 -3.51
CA VAL A 138 -7.62 -7.10 -2.68
C VAL A 138 -6.51 -7.70 -3.53
N ASN A 139 -5.27 -7.55 -3.08
CA ASN A 139 -4.13 -8.17 -3.74
C ASN A 139 -3.94 -9.64 -3.31
N ALA A 140 -2.90 -10.31 -3.84
CA ALA A 140 -2.62 -11.71 -3.54
C ALA A 140 -2.33 -11.95 -2.04
N GLN A 141 -1.88 -10.94 -1.30
CA GLN A 141 -1.68 -10.98 0.15
C GLN A 141 -2.94 -10.57 0.94
N LYS A 142 -4.12 -10.52 0.30
CA LYS A 142 -5.41 -10.12 0.88
C LYS A 142 -5.44 -8.69 1.42
N ARG A 143 -4.62 -7.80 0.87
CA ARG A 143 -4.49 -6.40 1.29
C ARG A 143 -5.26 -5.47 0.35
N ILE A 144 -5.95 -4.50 0.94
CA ILE A 144 -6.53 -3.35 0.23
C ILE A 144 -5.54 -2.17 0.19
N PRO A 145 -5.74 -1.17 -0.67
CA PRO A 145 -4.89 0.02 -0.74
C PRO A 145 -4.68 0.72 0.62
N LEU A 146 -5.72 0.83 1.46
CA LEU A 146 -5.61 1.43 2.79
C LEU A 146 -4.54 0.74 3.65
N VAL A 147 -4.57 -0.59 3.70
CA VAL A 147 -3.57 -1.40 4.43
C VAL A 147 -2.17 -1.18 3.85
N GLN A 148 -2.07 -1.07 2.52
CA GLN A 148 -0.78 -0.84 1.87
C GLN A 148 -0.16 0.50 2.28
N ALA A 149 -0.98 1.55 2.39
CA ALA A 149 -0.55 2.86 2.89
C ALA A 149 -0.12 2.82 4.37
N CYS A 150 -0.82 2.05 5.21
CA CYS A 150 -0.41 1.82 6.59
C CYS A 150 0.96 1.12 6.68
N ILE A 151 1.18 0.07 5.89
CA ILE A 151 2.45 -0.68 5.86
C ILE A 151 3.60 0.22 5.40
N SER A 152 3.37 1.08 4.41
CA SER A 152 4.36 2.07 3.95
C SER A 152 4.53 3.27 4.88
N ASN A 153 3.79 3.32 5.99
CA ASN A 153 3.78 4.43 6.94
C ASN A 153 3.41 5.80 6.31
N CYS A 154 2.60 5.79 5.26
CA CYS A 154 2.17 6.99 4.54
C CYS A 154 0.90 7.56 5.16
N LYS A 155 1.04 8.30 6.28
CA LYS A 155 -0.10 8.79 7.09
C LYS A 155 -1.16 9.57 6.30
N ASP A 156 -0.77 10.54 5.47
CA ASP A 156 -1.71 11.34 4.68
C ASP A 156 -2.47 10.49 3.64
N MET A 157 -1.78 9.55 2.99
CA MET A 157 -2.40 8.58 2.09
C MET A 157 -3.38 7.66 2.84
N ALA A 158 -2.98 7.14 4.00
CA ALA A 158 -3.81 6.26 4.81
C ALA A 158 -5.06 6.98 5.31
N LEU A 159 -4.94 8.23 5.78
CA LEU A 159 -6.06 9.09 6.16
C LEU A 159 -7.04 9.30 5.01
N TYR A 160 -6.53 9.62 3.82
CA TYR A 160 -7.36 9.76 2.63
C TYR A 160 -8.09 8.45 2.30
N LEU A 161 -7.36 7.34 2.17
CA LEU A 161 -7.94 6.05 1.82
C LEU A 161 -8.94 5.58 2.88
N TYR A 162 -8.69 5.83 4.17
CA TYR A 162 -9.63 5.55 5.25
C TYR A 162 -10.94 6.31 5.04
N SER A 163 -10.88 7.59 4.68
CA SER A 163 -12.08 8.43 4.46
C SER A 163 -12.92 8.01 3.25
N VAL A 164 -12.36 7.29 2.28
CA VAL A 164 -13.05 6.86 1.06
C VAL A 164 -13.31 5.36 0.99
N THR A 165 -12.79 4.56 1.93
CA THR A 165 -13.02 3.12 1.98
C THR A 165 -14.35 2.83 2.69
N PRO A 166 -15.31 2.13 2.06
CA PRO A 166 -16.59 1.80 2.69
C PRO A 166 -16.39 1.02 3.99
N PHE A 167 -16.99 1.47 5.09
CA PHE A 167 -16.85 0.78 6.38
C PHE A 167 -17.54 -0.58 6.38
N GLU A 168 -18.61 -0.75 5.58
CA GLU A 168 -19.29 -2.03 5.37
C GLU A 168 -18.31 -3.07 4.83
N PHE A 169 -17.44 -2.68 3.91
CA PHE A 169 -16.39 -3.54 3.36
C PHE A 169 -15.34 -3.89 4.42
N LEU A 170 -14.91 -2.92 5.23
CA LEU A 170 -13.98 -3.20 6.35
C LEU A 170 -14.57 -4.16 7.39
N CYS A 171 -15.89 -4.16 7.56
CA CYS A 171 -16.59 -5.02 8.50
C CYS A 171 -17.02 -6.38 7.93
N GLN A 172 -16.92 -6.56 6.61
CA GLN A 172 -17.29 -7.80 5.91
C GLN A 172 -16.36 -8.96 6.28
N ASP A 173 -16.76 -10.20 5.96
CA ASP A 173 -15.98 -11.42 6.17
C ASP A 173 -15.47 -11.55 7.60
N ASN A 174 -16.41 -11.42 8.54
CA ASN A 174 -16.14 -11.37 9.97
C ASN A 174 -15.17 -10.24 10.39
N GLY A 175 -15.05 -9.17 9.61
CA GLY A 175 -14.17 -8.03 9.89
C GLY A 175 -12.69 -8.32 9.64
N HIS A 176 -12.35 -9.29 8.79
CA HIS A 176 -10.96 -9.60 8.43
C HIS A 176 -10.20 -8.34 7.96
N HIS A 177 -10.78 -7.58 7.02
CA HIS A 177 -10.15 -6.38 6.49
C HIS A 177 -9.97 -5.28 7.54
N GLY A 178 -10.99 -5.02 8.37
CA GLY A 178 -10.93 -4.05 9.45
C GLY A 178 -9.94 -4.44 10.55
N SER A 179 -9.89 -5.74 10.92
CA SER A 179 -8.93 -6.25 11.91
C SER A 179 -7.50 -6.12 11.41
N TYR A 180 -7.21 -6.55 10.17
CA TYR A 180 -5.87 -6.42 9.60
C TYR A 180 -5.45 -4.95 9.43
N PHE A 181 -6.36 -4.08 8.99
CA PHE A 181 -6.15 -2.63 8.98
C PHE A 181 -5.74 -2.11 10.36
N LEU A 182 -6.49 -2.45 11.42
CA LEU A 182 -6.18 -2.02 12.78
C LEU A 182 -4.78 -2.47 13.21
N GLN A 183 -4.40 -3.72 12.92
CA GLN A 183 -3.06 -4.24 13.26
C GLN A 183 -1.95 -3.43 12.59
N CYS A 184 -2.10 -3.16 11.28
CA CYS A 184 -1.13 -2.37 10.53
C CYS A 184 -1.09 -0.92 11.00
N ALA A 185 -2.24 -0.29 11.22
CA ALA A 185 -2.34 1.10 11.65
C ALA A 185 -1.78 1.32 13.07
N ILE A 186 -2.02 0.38 14.00
CA ILE A 186 -1.40 0.40 15.34
C ILE A 186 0.13 0.27 15.22
N GLY A 187 0.61 -0.68 14.40
CA GLY A 187 2.04 -0.85 14.14
C GLY A 187 2.70 0.40 13.54
N ALA A 188 1.98 1.11 12.68
CA ALA A 188 2.40 2.38 12.09
C ALA A 188 2.13 3.62 12.96
N GLN A 189 1.60 3.44 14.18
CA GLN A 189 1.26 4.51 15.12
C GLN A 189 0.31 5.57 14.52
N MET A 190 -0.62 5.15 13.68
CA MET A 190 -1.70 5.97 13.13
C MET A 190 -2.91 5.92 14.08
N LEU A 191 -2.72 6.46 15.30
CA LEU A 191 -3.70 6.28 16.38
C LEU A 191 -5.00 7.05 16.19
N ASP A 192 -4.95 8.14 15.44
CA ASP A 192 -6.11 8.93 15.04
C ASP A 192 -7.15 8.08 14.30
N ILE A 193 -6.74 7.39 13.24
CA ILE A 193 -7.63 6.50 12.48
C ILE A 193 -7.99 5.23 13.25
N VAL A 194 -7.08 4.71 14.09
CA VAL A 194 -7.36 3.55 14.94
C VAL A 194 -8.46 3.87 15.94
N PHE A 195 -8.35 4.98 16.67
CA PHE A 195 -9.33 5.36 17.67
C PHE A 195 -10.66 5.80 17.03
N ASP A 196 -10.65 6.51 15.90
CA ASP A 196 -11.89 6.81 15.17
C ASP A 196 -12.59 5.51 14.73
N PHE A 197 -11.86 4.54 14.17
CA PHE A 197 -12.46 3.28 13.73
C PHE A 197 -12.99 2.44 14.90
N LEU A 198 -12.23 2.33 16.01
CA LEU A 198 -12.67 1.60 17.21
C LEU A 198 -13.83 2.29 17.93
N HIS A 199 -13.92 3.62 17.85
CA HIS A 199 -15.08 4.35 18.38
C HIS A 199 -16.35 4.02 17.59
N ARG A 200 -16.25 3.91 16.26
CA ARG A 200 -17.37 3.54 15.37
C ARG A 200 -17.74 2.05 15.47
N PHE A 201 -16.75 1.18 15.61
CA PHE A 201 -16.92 -0.27 15.62
C PHE A 201 -16.21 -0.92 16.82
N PRO A 202 -16.71 -0.75 18.06
CA PRO A 202 -16.05 -1.25 19.26
C PRO A 202 -15.81 -2.76 19.26
N CYS A 203 -16.69 -3.55 18.62
CA CYS A 203 -16.54 -4.99 18.50
C CYS A 203 -15.28 -5.41 17.73
N MET A 204 -14.70 -4.52 16.91
CA MET A 204 -13.45 -4.79 16.19
C MET A 204 -12.23 -4.84 17.11
N ALA A 205 -12.31 -4.29 18.33
CA ALA A 205 -11.20 -4.32 19.29
C ALA A 205 -10.75 -5.74 19.64
N THR A 206 -11.71 -6.68 19.70
CA THR A 206 -11.50 -8.06 20.13
C THR A 206 -11.46 -9.07 18.99
N LYS A 207 -11.77 -8.66 17.75
CA LYS A 207 -11.72 -9.55 16.59
C LYS A 207 -10.29 -9.95 16.27
N THR A 208 -10.06 -11.26 16.22
CA THR A 208 -8.76 -11.82 15.87
C THR A 208 -8.57 -11.77 14.36
N ASP A 209 -7.45 -11.19 13.94
CA ASP A 209 -6.97 -11.26 12.57
C ASP A 209 -6.45 -12.67 12.26
N ASP A 210 -6.88 -13.24 11.13
CA ASP A 210 -6.51 -14.60 10.76
C ASP A 210 -5.05 -14.74 10.32
N VAL A 211 -4.44 -13.65 9.85
CA VAL A 211 -3.06 -13.63 9.33
C VAL A 211 -2.05 -13.51 10.48
N LEU A 212 -2.29 -12.58 11.41
CA LEU A 212 -1.41 -12.22 12.52
C LEU A 212 -1.77 -12.95 13.82
N LYS A 213 -2.91 -13.66 13.86
CA LYS A 213 -3.42 -14.38 15.04
C LYS A 213 -3.45 -13.50 16.30
N SER A 214 -3.80 -12.23 16.12
CA SER A 214 -3.85 -11.21 17.18
C SER A 214 -5.07 -10.31 16.98
N ASN A 215 -5.44 -9.54 18.00
CA ASN A 215 -6.50 -8.53 17.92
C ASN A 215 -5.99 -7.15 18.34
N ALA A 216 -6.77 -6.12 18.07
CA ALA A 216 -6.32 -4.73 18.27
C ALA A 216 -6.00 -4.44 19.74
N LEU A 217 -6.78 -5.00 20.66
CA LEU A 217 -6.59 -4.83 22.10
C LEU A 217 -5.24 -5.40 22.57
N ILE A 218 -4.91 -6.63 22.18
CA ILE A 218 -3.61 -7.27 22.48
C ILE A 218 -2.46 -6.46 21.86
N ARG A 219 -2.64 -5.97 20.63
CA ARG A 219 -1.59 -5.21 19.94
C ARG A 219 -1.31 -3.86 20.61
N LEU A 220 -2.36 -3.16 21.06
CA LEU A 220 -2.25 -1.91 21.83
C LEU A 220 -1.59 -2.15 23.18
N SER A 221 -1.97 -3.20 23.92
CA SER A 221 -1.41 -3.49 25.24
C SER A 221 0.06 -3.90 25.19
N THR A 222 0.49 -4.54 24.09
CA THR A 222 1.89 -4.97 23.87
C THR A 222 2.77 -3.88 23.26
N SER A 223 2.24 -2.67 23.05
CA SER A 223 2.95 -1.55 22.42
C SER A 223 3.11 -0.37 23.38
N PRO A 224 3.91 -0.48 24.45
CA PRO A 224 4.01 0.55 25.50
C PRO A 224 4.55 1.90 24.99
N GLN A 225 5.25 1.91 23.85
CA GLN A 225 5.73 3.14 23.19
C GLN A 225 4.59 4.03 22.67
N ILE A 226 3.39 3.46 22.49
CA ILE A 226 2.19 4.17 22.02
C ILE A 226 1.55 5.00 23.15
N PHE A 227 1.83 4.65 24.40
CA PHE A 227 1.30 5.34 25.58
C PHE A 227 2.46 5.84 26.47
N PRO A 228 3.07 7.01 26.15
CA PRO A 228 4.08 7.62 27.02
C PRO A 228 3.59 7.92 28.44
N SER A 229 2.27 7.92 28.67
CA SER A 229 1.65 8.10 29.99
C SER A 229 1.62 6.81 30.81
N ALA A 230 1.72 5.62 30.22
CA ALA A 230 1.72 4.35 30.95
C ALA A 230 3.00 4.16 31.78
N SER A 231 4.10 4.83 31.43
CA SER A 231 5.32 4.91 32.25
C SER A 231 5.25 5.99 33.35
N ARG A 232 4.15 6.75 33.44
CA ARG A 232 3.91 7.78 34.47
C ARG A 232 2.76 7.46 35.42
N LEU A 233 2.26 6.23 35.43
CA LEU A 233 1.26 5.79 36.42
C LEU A 233 1.85 5.64 37.84
N ALA A 234 3.16 5.81 38.03
CA ALA A 234 3.80 5.81 39.35
C ALA A 234 3.63 7.12 40.17
N PHE A 235 2.86 8.12 39.71
CA PHE A 235 2.71 9.36 40.50
C PHE A 235 1.54 9.35 41.47
N TRP A 236 0.41 8.72 41.12
CA TRP A 236 -0.79 8.72 41.98
C TRP A 236 -0.81 7.59 43.03
N GLU A 237 0.12 6.64 42.97
CA GLU A 237 0.28 5.60 44.00
C GLU A 237 1.06 6.08 45.24
N GLN A 238 1.59 7.32 45.26
CA GLN A 238 2.31 7.86 46.44
C GLN A 238 1.41 8.56 47.49
N PHE A 239 0.10 8.65 47.28
CA PHE A 239 -0.80 9.35 48.22
C PHE A 239 -1.86 8.46 48.91
N PHE A 240 -1.83 7.13 48.73
CA PHE A 240 -2.85 6.24 49.32
C PHE A 240 -2.40 5.27 50.42
N CYS A 241 -1.14 5.32 50.88
CA CYS A 241 -0.74 4.59 52.09
C CYS A 241 0.13 5.46 53.00
N SER A 242 -0.52 6.32 53.78
CA SER A 242 0.03 6.88 55.01
C SER A 242 -1.12 7.10 55.99
N CYS A 243 -1.53 6.01 56.63
CA CYS A 243 -2.21 5.98 57.93
C CYS A 243 -1.35 5.12 58.85
#